data_AF-A0A538RV31-F1
#
_entry.id   AF-A0A538RV31-F1
#
_cell.length_a   1.000
_cell.length_b   1.000
_cell.length_c   1.000
_cell.angle_alpha   90.00
_cell.angle_beta   90.00
_cell.angle_gamma   90.00
#
_symmetry.space_group_name_H-M   'P 1'
#
loop_
_entity.id
_entity.type
_entity.pdbx_description
1 polymer ?
#
loop_
_entity_poly.entity_id
_entity_poly.type
_entity_poly.pdbx_seq_one_letter_code
_entity_poly.pdbx_strand_id
1 'polypeptide(L)'
;REKQGKDGERLRMLEEMEKKLREELDKMASDVKSDARRGVELESLKEQIESTDKISQRLHQMIDEEQINLTAQDRIARLGSDPTPDTRRTLDEKKQAIIAGGAGAAAMALVFLVIAYWEFLARRIITGDDVVYGLGWRLVGAIPDLPSRQRRNLTLDGEANKHWNSLLTESVDAARALLLRTARTEAVRTVMVTSAVAGEGKTSLSCHLASSLARAGRKTLLIDCDLRRPSVHQLFDMPVEPGFSGVLRGDVDLSEVIRPTPAKNLWVVPAGQCDVHTLEALAQEALASVLARVKEQFDFILIDSSPVLPVADALIIGQHVDGVLFSLLRDVSRFPNVYAAYERLSSLGIRMLGAVVNGVRQDRYGYSYQYYYNKDHN
;
A
#
# COMPACT_ATOMS: atom_id res chain seq x y z
N ARG A 1 33.11 60.14 -23.96
CA ARG A 1 32.11 59.92 -25.05
C ARG A 1 31.65 58.46 -25.17
N GLU A 2 32.26 57.48 -24.49
CA GLU A 2 31.82 56.07 -24.53
C GLU A 2 30.68 55.68 -23.57
N LYS A 3 30.39 56.46 -22.51
CA LYS A 3 29.28 56.15 -21.57
C LYS A 3 27.88 56.43 -22.14
N GLN A 4 27.74 57.35 -23.10
CA GLN A 4 26.45 57.65 -23.73
C GLN A 4 26.00 56.61 -24.77
N GLY A 5 26.89 55.72 -25.22
CA GLY A 5 26.55 54.65 -26.17
C GLY A 5 25.88 53.43 -25.52
N LYS A 6 26.31 53.05 -24.31
CA LYS A 6 25.78 51.86 -23.60
C LYS A 6 24.36 52.04 -23.05
N ASP A 7 24.00 53.27 -22.66
CA ASP A 7 22.66 53.56 -22.18
C ASP A 7 21.64 53.59 -23.34
N GLY A 8 22.07 53.98 -24.55
CA GLY A 8 21.25 53.92 -25.77
C GLY A 8 21.00 52.50 -26.28
N GLU A 9 21.96 51.58 -26.12
CA GLU A 9 21.77 50.15 -26.45
C GLU A 9 20.79 49.47 -25.48
N ARG A 10 20.84 49.80 -24.18
CA ARG A 10 19.87 49.30 -23.20
C ARG A 10 18.45 49.81 -23.46
N LEU A 11 18.31 51.06 -23.89
CA LEU A 11 17.01 51.64 -24.24
C LEU A 11 16.39 50.92 -25.44
N ARG A 12 17.19 50.67 -26.50
CA ARG A 12 16.74 49.90 -27.67
C ARG A 12 16.34 48.47 -27.34
N MET A 13 17.07 47.83 -26.43
CA MET A 13 16.76 46.47 -25.97
C MET A 13 15.45 46.42 -25.20
N LEU A 14 15.15 47.45 -24.39
CA LEU A 14 13.88 47.58 -23.67
C LEU A 14 12.72 47.88 -24.61
N GLU A 15 12.91 48.73 -25.62
CA GLU A 15 11.91 49.01 -26.66
C GLU A 15 11.60 47.77 -27.52
N GLU A 16 12.60 46.96 -27.88
CA GLU A 16 12.39 45.68 -28.55
C GLU A 16 11.64 44.66 -27.67
N MET A 17 11.90 44.66 -26.36
CA MET A 17 11.22 43.80 -25.41
C MET A 17 9.75 44.22 -25.22
N GLU A 18 9.48 45.53 -25.14
CA GLU A 18 8.12 46.09 -25.10
C GLU A 18 7.33 45.72 -26.36
N LYS A 19 7.96 45.82 -27.53
CA LYS A 19 7.32 45.46 -28.80
C LYS A 19 6.96 43.97 -28.87
N LYS A 20 7.86 43.09 -28.41
CA LYS A 20 7.59 41.65 -28.31
C LYS A 20 6.45 41.33 -27.35
N LEU A 21 6.43 41.98 -26.19
CA LEU A 21 5.36 41.81 -25.19
C LEU A 21 4.00 42.28 -25.74
N ARG A 22 3.96 43.37 -26.51
CA ARG A 22 2.74 43.81 -27.20
C ARG A 22 2.28 42.83 -28.28
N GLU A 23 3.20 42.28 -29.06
CA GLU A 23 2.86 41.27 -30.07
C GLU A 23 2.34 39.97 -29.43
N GLU A 24 2.88 39.55 -28.29
CA GLU A 24 2.36 38.41 -27.51
C GLU A 24 0.98 38.70 -26.91
N LEU A 25 0.75 39.92 -26.42
CA LEU A 25 -0.56 40.36 -25.92
C LEU A 25 -1.63 40.38 -27.01
N ASP A 26 -1.31 40.88 -28.21
CA ASP A 26 -2.23 40.87 -29.35
C ASP A 26 -2.53 39.44 -29.82
N LYS A 27 -1.53 38.54 -29.74
CA LYS A 27 -1.71 37.11 -30.05
C LYS A 27 -2.65 36.44 -29.04
N MET A 28 -2.42 36.63 -27.75
CA MET A 28 -3.31 36.12 -26.70
C MET A 28 -4.71 36.71 -26.78
N ALA A 29 -4.84 38.00 -27.12
CA ALA A 29 -6.15 38.63 -27.34
C ALA A 29 -6.89 38.05 -28.56
N SER A 30 -6.15 37.64 -29.60
CA SER A 30 -6.72 36.96 -30.77
C SER A 30 -7.17 35.52 -30.48
N ASP A 31 -6.41 34.78 -29.67
CA ASP A 31 -6.75 33.42 -29.23
C ASP A 31 -8.00 33.42 -28.34
N VAL A 32 -8.13 34.41 -27.45
CA VAL A 32 -9.33 34.63 -26.62
C VAL A 32 -10.58 34.92 -27.46
N LYS A 33 -10.44 35.55 -28.63
CA LYS A 33 -11.56 35.81 -29.55
C LYS A 33 -12.04 34.54 -30.27
N SER A 34 -11.15 33.55 -30.43
CA SER A 34 -11.43 32.27 -31.08
C SER A 34 -12.12 31.26 -30.14
N ASP A 35 -11.91 31.39 -28.83
CA ASP A 35 -12.49 30.53 -27.78
C ASP A 35 -13.78 31.08 -27.15
N ALA A 36 -14.44 32.03 -27.83
CA ALA A 36 -15.68 32.69 -27.44
C ALA A 36 -16.94 31.78 -27.46
N ARG A 37 -16.86 30.56 -26.90
CA ARG A 37 -18.00 29.65 -26.68
C ARG A 37 -18.23 29.24 -25.22
N ARG A 38 -17.46 29.75 -24.24
CA ARG A 38 -17.68 29.45 -22.82
C ARG A 38 -17.73 30.74 -21.99
N GLY A 39 -18.93 31.31 -21.86
CA GLY A 39 -19.17 32.64 -21.26
C GLY A 39 -18.99 32.77 -19.74
N VAL A 40 -18.25 31.89 -19.06
CA VAL A 40 -18.08 31.95 -17.58
C VAL A 40 -16.69 32.46 -17.17
N GLU A 41 -15.68 32.44 -18.04
CA GLU A 41 -14.32 32.89 -17.70
C GLU A 41 -14.07 34.39 -17.98
N LEU A 42 -14.95 35.03 -18.76
CA LEU A 42 -14.81 36.43 -19.19
C LEU A 42 -14.88 37.46 -18.05
N GLU A 43 -15.68 37.20 -17.01
CA GLU A 43 -15.84 38.14 -15.89
C GLU A 43 -14.59 38.12 -14.99
N SER A 44 -14.04 36.92 -14.72
CA SER A 44 -12.85 36.76 -13.88
C SER A 44 -11.58 37.31 -14.55
N LEU A 45 -11.49 37.24 -15.88
CA LEU A 45 -10.36 37.81 -16.62
C LEU A 45 -10.45 39.34 -16.72
N LYS A 46 -11.66 39.90 -16.81
CA LYS A 46 -11.85 41.36 -16.77
C LYS A 46 -11.41 41.94 -15.42
N GLU A 47 -11.73 41.27 -14.31
CA GLU A 47 -11.26 41.68 -12.98
C GLU A 47 -9.73 41.64 -12.89
N GLN A 48 -9.09 40.62 -13.47
CA GLN A 48 -7.63 40.53 -13.45
C GLN A 48 -6.96 41.62 -14.30
N ILE A 49 -7.53 41.98 -15.45
CA ILE A 49 -7.03 43.07 -16.30
C ILE A 49 -7.15 44.42 -15.57
N GLU A 50 -8.30 44.69 -14.95
CA GLU A 50 -8.50 45.94 -14.20
C GLU A 50 -7.59 46.04 -12.97
N SER A 51 -7.32 44.91 -12.31
CA SER A 51 -6.35 44.86 -11.20
C SER A 51 -4.92 45.12 -11.67
N THR A 52 -4.56 44.66 -12.87
CA THR A 52 -3.21 44.80 -13.45
C THR A 52 -2.96 46.23 -13.91
N ASP A 53 -3.98 46.90 -14.45
CA ASP A 53 -3.90 48.30 -14.88
C ASP A 53 -3.71 49.25 -13.69
N LYS A 54 -4.38 48.97 -12.56
CA LYS A 54 -4.16 49.68 -11.28
C LYS A 54 -2.75 49.48 -10.73
N ILE A 55 -2.15 48.30 -10.92
CA ILE A 55 -0.77 48.04 -10.50
C ILE A 55 0.22 48.82 -11.38
N SER A 56 -0.02 48.89 -12.69
CA SER A 56 0.82 49.67 -13.63
C SER A 56 0.78 51.17 -13.34
N GLN A 57 -0.40 51.73 -13.07
CA GLN A 57 -0.54 53.16 -12.71
C GLN A 57 0.18 53.50 -11.40
N ARG A 58 0.16 52.59 -10.42
CA ARG A 58 0.86 52.78 -9.14
C ARG A 58 2.39 52.72 -9.30
N LEU A 59 2.87 51.86 -10.20
CA LEU A 59 4.29 51.81 -10.59
C LEU A 59 4.74 53.11 -11.27
N HIS A 60 3.93 53.68 -12.16
CA HIS A 60 4.22 54.98 -12.77
C HIS A 60 4.31 56.09 -11.73
N GLN A 61 3.40 56.12 -10.75
CA GLN A 61 3.41 57.11 -9.69
C GLN A 61 4.64 56.99 -8.77
N MET A 62 5.10 55.76 -8.48
CA MET A 62 6.33 55.53 -7.72
C MET A 62 7.60 55.92 -8.50
N ILE A 63 7.60 55.76 -9.83
CA ILE A 63 8.72 56.19 -10.68
C ILE A 63 8.83 57.72 -10.70
N ASP A 64 7.70 58.43 -10.76
CA ASP A 64 7.67 59.89 -10.72
C ASP A 64 8.11 60.44 -9.35
N GLU A 65 7.68 59.82 -8.25
CA GLU A 65 8.16 60.16 -6.89
C GLU A 65 9.69 59.99 -6.78
N GLU A 66 10.24 58.94 -7.38
CA GLU A 66 11.67 58.65 -7.33
C GLU A 66 12.50 59.55 -8.27
N GLN A 67 11.95 59.98 -9.40
CA GLN A 67 12.56 61.00 -10.26
C GLN A 67 12.63 62.38 -9.59
N ILE A 68 11.61 62.75 -8.80
CA ILE A 68 11.59 64.02 -8.05
C ILE A 68 12.61 63.99 -6.91
N ASN A 69 12.76 62.85 -6.21
CA ASN A 69 13.76 62.67 -5.15
C ASN A 69 15.21 62.69 -5.67
N LEU A 70 15.47 62.10 -6.85
CA LEU A 70 16.79 62.12 -7.48
C LEU A 70 17.20 63.52 -7.96
N THR A 71 16.24 64.38 -8.32
CA THR A 71 16.52 65.77 -8.76
C THR A 71 16.78 66.71 -7.59
N ALA A 72 16.32 66.37 -6.37
CA ALA A 72 16.45 67.22 -5.19
C ALA A 72 17.77 67.05 -4.42
N GLN A 73 18.50 65.94 -4.58
CA GLN A 73 19.71 65.66 -3.78
C GLN A 73 21.04 66.20 -4.36
N ASP A 74 21.03 66.88 -5.52
CA ASP A 74 22.28 67.33 -6.17
C ASP A 74 22.75 68.75 -5.79
N ARG A 75 22.25 69.32 -4.69
CA ARG A 75 22.84 70.51 -4.06
C ARG A 75 22.98 70.32 -2.56
N ILE A 76 24.14 69.82 -2.16
CA ILE A 76 24.91 70.10 -0.92
C ILE A 76 25.63 68.80 -0.55
N ALA A 77 26.84 68.60 -1.07
CA ALA A 77 27.84 67.72 -0.48
C ALA A 77 29.22 68.02 -1.09
N ARG A 78 29.83 69.13 -0.66
CA ARG A 78 31.28 69.28 -0.69
C ARG A 78 31.77 69.40 0.75
N LEU A 79 32.69 68.49 1.08
CA LEU A 79 33.62 68.41 2.22
C LEU A 79 33.29 67.34 3.28
N GLY A 80 33.93 66.17 3.09
CA GLY A 80 34.82 65.54 4.06
C GLY A 80 34.22 64.92 5.32
N SER A 81 34.16 63.59 5.36
CA SER A 81 34.71 62.78 6.48
C SER A 81 34.56 61.27 6.17
N ASP A 82 35.49 60.49 6.70
CA ASP A 82 35.74 59.05 6.48
C ASP A 82 34.51 58.13 6.57
N PRO A 83 34.51 56.99 5.84
CA PRO A 83 33.48 55.98 5.97
C PRO A 83 33.72 55.12 7.22
N THR A 84 32.97 55.35 8.30
CA THR A 84 32.77 54.30 9.31
C THR A 84 31.77 53.28 8.77
N PRO A 85 32.02 51.96 8.86
CA PRO A 85 31.09 50.96 8.36
C PRO A 85 29.77 51.00 9.16
N ASP A 86 28.67 51.23 8.45
CA ASP A 86 27.30 51.27 8.97
C ASP A 86 26.90 49.89 9.54
N THR A 87 27.11 49.74 10.85
CA THR A 87 26.85 48.50 11.60
C THR A 87 25.36 48.25 11.79
N ARG A 88 24.49 49.25 11.59
CA ARG A 88 23.03 49.10 11.76
C ARG A 88 22.40 48.32 10.62
N ARG A 89 22.81 48.55 9.37
CA ARG A 89 22.30 47.80 8.20
C ARG A 89 22.58 46.30 8.25
N THR A 90 23.77 45.90 8.70
CA THR A 90 24.15 44.46 8.75
C THR A 90 23.45 43.67 9.86
N LEU A 91 22.97 44.34 10.91
CA LEU A 91 22.23 43.68 12.00
C LEU A 91 20.80 43.32 11.61
N ASP A 92 20.15 44.15 10.79
CA ASP A 92 18.77 43.90 10.35
C ASP A 92 18.69 42.83 9.25
N GLU A 93 19.66 42.77 8.32
CA GLU A 93 19.77 41.67 7.35
C GLU A 93 20.00 40.31 8.02
N LYS A 94 20.85 40.25 9.06
CA LYS A 94 21.07 39.03 9.84
C LYS A 94 19.84 38.59 10.62
N LYS A 95 19.07 39.53 11.20
CA LYS A 95 17.81 39.22 11.88
C LYS A 95 16.76 38.67 10.90
N GLN A 96 16.63 39.27 9.72
CA GLN A 96 15.72 38.79 8.68
C GLN A 96 16.11 37.40 8.17
N ALA A 97 17.41 37.13 7.99
CA ALA A 97 17.89 35.79 7.62
C ALA A 97 17.59 34.73 8.71
N ILE A 98 17.73 35.07 10.00
CA ILE A 98 17.39 34.17 11.11
C ILE A 98 15.89 33.90 11.17
N ILE A 99 15.04 34.92 10.97
CA ILE A 99 13.58 34.77 10.95
C ILE A 99 13.14 33.93 9.74
N ALA A 100 13.70 34.18 8.55
CA ALA A 100 13.41 33.39 7.36
C ALA A 100 13.86 31.93 7.50
N GLY A 101 15.05 31.69 8.05
CA GLY A 101 15.54 30.34 8.36
C GLY A 101 14.67 29.63 9.40
N GLY A 102 14.24 30.35 10.45
CA GLY A 102 13.34 29.82 11.48
C GLY A 102 11.95 29.47 10.93
N ALA A 103 11.38 30.32 10.06
CA ALA A 103 10.12 30.04 9.38
C ALA A 103 10.21 28.82 8.46
N GLY A 104 11.31 28.68 7.70
CA GLY A 104 11.56 27.50 6.88
C GLY A 104 11.69 26.21 7.70
N ALA A 105 12.44 26.26 8.81
CA ALA A 105 12.57 25.12 9.72
C ALA A 105 11.24 24.73 10.37
N ALA A 106 10.42 25.72 10.76
CA ALA A 106 9.10 25.48 11.33
C ALA A 106 8.14 24.86 10.31
N ALA A 107 8.14 25.34 9.06
CA ALA A 107 7.33 24.75 7.98
C ALA A 107 7.75 23.30 7.70
N MET A 108 9.05 23.02 7.65
CA MET A 108 9.57 21.66 7.48
C MET A 108 9.17 20.75 8.64
N ALA A 109 9.29 21.23 9.88
CA ALA A 109 8.87 20.49 11.07
C ALA A 109 7.37 20.18 11.05
N LEU A 110 6.52 21.13 10.62
CA LEU A 110 5.09 20.92 10.48
C LEU A 110 4.78 19.79 9.47
N VAL A 111 5.45 19.80 8.31
CA VAL A 111 5.27 18.74 7.30
C VAL A 111 5.66 17.38 7.85
N PHE A 112 6.81 17.27 8.53
CA PHE A 112 7.21 16.03 9.19
C PHE A 112 6.20 15.57 10.23
N LEU A 113 5.64 16.49 11.01
CA LEU A 113 4.64 16.19 12.04
C LEU A 113 3.35 15.68 11.41
N VAL A 114 2.87 16.28 10.32
CA VAL A 114 1.69 15.81 9.58
C VAL A 114 1.92 14.41 9.02
N ILE A 115 3.08 14.16 8.40
CA ILE A 115 3.44 12.83 7.86
C ILE A 115 3.50 11.79 9.00
N ALA A 116 4.18 12.12 10.10
CA ALA A 116 4.27 11.23 11.26
C ALA A 116 2.90 10.96 11.89
N TYR A 117 2.04 11.98 11.97
CA TYR A 117 0.67 11.84 12.47
C TYR A 117 -0.17 10.95 11.56
N TRP A 118 -0.08 11.13 10.24
CA TRP A 118 -0.74 10.26 9.26
C TRP A 118 -0.28 8.81 9.35
N GLU A 119 1.04 8.58 9.47
CA GLU A 119 1.58 7.23 9.60
C GLU A 119 1.20 6.59 10.94
N PHE A 120 1.17 7.37 12.03
CA PHE A 120 0.67 6.90 13.33
C PHE A 120 -0.82 6.52 13.27
N LEU A 121 -1.64 7.29 12.55
CA LEU A 121 -3.06 6.99 12.34
C LEU A 121 -3.27 5.76 11.45
N ALA A 122 -2.32 5.42 10.58
CA ALA A 122 -2.43 4.26 9.70
C ALA A 122 -2.46 2.92 10.46
N ARG A 123 -1.96 2.88 11.71
CA ARG A 123 -1.96 1.71 12.62
C ARG A 123 -1.67 0.39 11.90
N ARG A 124 -0.58 0.37 11.13
CA ARG A 124 -0.12 -0.81 10.39
C ARG A 124 0.48 -1.82 11.37
N ILE A 125 0.30 -3.11 11.06
CA ILE A 125 0.94 -4.20 11.79
C ILE A 125 2.37 -4.34 11.26
N ILE A 126 3.34 -4.15 12.16
CA ILE A 126 4.77 -4.17 11.82
C ILE A 126 5.43 -5.39 12.43
N THR A 127 5.01 -5.80 13.63
CA THR A 127 5.65 -6.88 14.40
C THR A 127 4.65 -7.97 14.76
N GLY A 128 5.13 -9.21 14.91
CA GLY A 128 4.30 -10.31 15.42
C GLY A 128 3.75 -10.05 16.82
N ASP A 129 4.45 -9.24 17.62
CA ASP A 129 4.00 -8.81 18.94
C ASP A 129 2.73 -7.97 18.90
N ASP A 130 2.52 -7.19 17.83
CA ASP A 130 1.29 -6.41 17.64
C ASP A 130 0.05 -7.33 17.54
N VAL A 131 0.25 -8.56 17.05
CA VAL A 131 -0.79 -9.58 16.91
C VAL A 131 -1.07 -10.25 18.24
N VAL A 132 -0.03 -10.59 19.00
CA VAL A 132 -0.18 -11.27 20.29
C VAL A 132 -0.72 -10.33 21.36
N TYR A 133 -0.14 -9.13 21.51
CA TYR A 133 -0.56 -8.18 22.53
C TYR A 133 -1.79 -7.36 22.12
N GLY A 134 -1.94 -7.04 20.83
CA GLY A 134 -3.05 -6.23 20.35
C GLY A 134 -4.34 -7.00 20.14
N LEU A 135 -4.26 -8.22 19.57
CA LEU A 135 -5.44 -9.02 19.24
C LEU A 135 -5.66 -10.21 20.19
N GLY A 136 -4.70 -10.53 21.07
CA GLY A 136 -4.74 -11.72 21.92
C GLY A 136 -4.62 -13.02 21.13
N TRP A 137 -4.21 -12.95 19.87
CA TRP A 137 -4.13 -14.10 18.99
C TRP A 137 -2.81 -14.84 19.14
N ARG A 138 -2.85 -16.16 18.97
CA ARG A 138 -1.64 -16.94 18.85
C ARG A 138 -0.94 -16.64 17.52
N LEU A 139 0.34 -16.27 17.57
CA LEU A 139 1.17 -16.22 16.38
C LEU A 139 1.54 -17.65 15.97
N VAL A 140 1.03 -18.09 14.83
CA VAL A 140 1.30 -19.43 14.27
C VAL A 140 2.59 -19.41 13.44
N GLY A 141 2.98 -18.26 12.89
CA GLY A 141 4.25 -18.17 12.18
C GLY A 141 4.54 -16.78 11.62
N ALA A 142 5.76 -16.62 11.12
CA ALA A 142 6.23 -15.44 10.43
C ALA A 142 6.88 -15.87 9.12
N ILE A 143 6.43 -15.38 7.97
CA ILE A 143 7.03 -15.68 6.66
C ILE A 143 7.88 -14.47 6.22
N PRO A 144 9.13 -14.68 5.80
CA PRO A 144 10.02 -13.58 5.39
C PRO A 144 9.53 -12.86 4.13
N ASP A 145 9.90 -11.59 3.98
CA ASP A 145 9.65 -10.88 2.72
C ASP A 145 10.61 -11.35 1.62
N LEU A 146 10.06 -11.84 0.51
CA LEU A 146 10.83 -12.23 -0.66
C LEU A 146 10.98 -11.04 -1.61
N PRO A 147 12.21 -10.65 -2.02
CA PRO A 147 12.44 -9.58 -2.97
C PRO A 147 11.66 -9.80 -4.28
N SER A 148 11.04 -8.74 -4.81
CA SER A 148 10.14 -8.80 -5.99
C SER A 148 10.79 -9.41 -7.25
N ARG A 149 12.12 -9.34 -7.40
CA ARG A 149 12.86 -9.99 -8.50
C ARG A 149 12.89 -11.52 -8.39
N GLN A 150 12.82 -12.04 -7.17
CA GLN A 150 12.87 -13.47 -6.86
C GLN A 150 11.49 -14.13 -6.91
N ARG A 151 10.41 -13.37 -6.64
CA ARG A 151 9.02 -13.85 -6.76
C ARG A 151 8.66 -14.40 -8.14
N ARG A 152 9.34 -13.95 -9.21
CA ARG A 152 9.06 -14.34 -10.60
C ARG A 152 9.93 -15.47 -11.13
N ASN A 153 11.06 -15.78 -10.47
CA ASN A 153 12.11 -16.69 -10.94
C ASN A 153 12.58 -17.66 -9.84
N LEU A 154 11.63 -18.25 -9.09
CA LEU A 154 11.92 -19.27 -8.06
C LEU A 154 12.52 -20.57 -8.63
N THR A 155 12.50 -20.74 -9.96
CA THR A 155 13.04 -21.88 -10.71
C THR A 155 14.50 -21.73 -11.16
N LEU A 156 15.15 -20.58 -10.93
CA LEU A 156 16.55 -20.38 -11.33
C LEU A 156 17.53 -20.79 -10.21
N ASP A 157 18.46 -21.67 -10.54
CA ASP A 157 19.53 -22.25 -9.69
C ASP A 157 20.59 -21.22 -9.25
N GLY A 158 20.21 -20.21 -8.48
CA GLY A 158 21.14 -19.33 -7.78
C GLY A 158 21.29 -19.70 -6.31
N GLU A 159 22.49 -19.63 -5.73
CA GLU A 159 22.71 -19.86 -4.29
C GLU A 159 21.85 -18.94 -3.40
N ALA A 160 21.63 -17.69 -3.84
CA ALA A 160 20.73 -16.77 -3.16
C ALA A 160 19.26 -17.26 -3.17
N ASN A 161 18.79 -17.85 -4.28
CA ASN A 161 17.43 -18.44 -4.34
C ASN A 161 17.31 -19.63 -3.37
N LYS A 162 18.35 -20.47 -3.28
CA LYS A 162 18.37 -21.61 -2.34
C LYS A 162 18.29 -21.15 -0.89
N HIS A 163 19.00 -20.08 -0.51
CA HIS A 163 18.93 -19.53 0.84
C HIS A 163 17.52 -19.01 1.20
N TRP A 164 16.92 -18.19 0.34
CA TRP A 164 15.57 -17.65 0.56
C TRP A 164 14.49 -18.73 0.55
N ASN A 165 14.61 -19.72 -0.32
CA ASN A 165 13.72 -20.87 -0.35
C ASN A 165 13.84 -21.70 0.93
N SER A 166 15.05 -21.89 1.44
CA SER A 166 15.27 -22.59 2.72
C SER A 166 14.64 -21.84 3.88
N LEU A 167 14.83 -20.52 3.96
CA LEU A 167 14.22 -19.70 5.01
C LEU A 167 12.70 -19.74 4.96
N LEU A 168 12.10 -19.53 3.78
CA LEU A 168 10.65 -19.62 3.61
C LEU A 168 10.14 -21.02 3.99
N THR A 169 10.85 -22.06 3.56
CA THR A 169 10.52 -23.45 3.87
C THR A 169 10.51 -23.69 5.37
N GLU A 170 11.56 -23.28 6.08
CA GLU A 170 11.68 -23.40 7.54
C GLU A 170 10.58 -22.62 8.27
N SER A 171 10.29 -21.39 7.80
CA SER A 171 9.21 -20.53 8.31
C SER A 171 7.85 -21.23 8.27
N VAL A 172 7.54 -21.81 7.11
CA VAL A 172 6.28 -22.49 6.85
C VAL A 172 6.25 -23.83 7.58
N ASP A 173 7.38 -24.52 7.70
CA ASP A 173 7.50 -25.76 8.44
C ASP A 173 7.29 -25.56 9.95
N ALA A 174 7.70 -24.42 10.51
CA ALA A 174 7.37 -24.02 11.87
C ALA A 174 5.85 -23.80 12.04
N ALA A 175 5.22 -23.05 11.13
CA ALA A 175 3.77 -22.85 11.15
C ALA A 175 2.99 -24.17 11.03
N ARG A 176 3.44 -25.08 10.15
CA ARG A 176 2.91 -26.43 10.04
C ARG A 176 3.04 -27.20 11.34
N ALA A 177 4.19 -27.17 12.00
CA ALA A 177 4.41 -27.92 13.24
C ALA A 177 3.42 -27.51 14.34
N LEU A 178 3.15 -26.20 14.45
CA LEU A 178 2.14 -25.67 15.37
C LEU A 178 0.73 -26.10 14.96
N LEU A 179 0.38 -26.03 13.68
CA LEU A 179 -0.93 -26.48 13.18
C LEU A 179 -1.14 -27.98 13.45
N LEU A 180 -0.13 -28.82 13.18
CA LEU A 180 -0.19 -30.26 13.45
C LEU A 180 -0.33 -30.58 14.95
N ARG A 181 0.28 -29.79 15.84
CA ARG A 181 0.10 -29.92 17.29
C ARG A 181 -1.34 -29.61 17.70
N THR A 182 -1.90 -28.52 17.18
CA THR A 182 -3.30 -28.13 17.41
C THR A 182 -4.26 -29.20 16.89
N ALA A 183 -4.04 -29.68 15.67
CA ALA A 183 -4.84 -30.75 15.05
C ALA A 183 -4.84 -32.07 15.82
N ARG A 184 -3.70 -32.46 16.43
CA ARG A 184 -3.64 -33.66 17.27
C ARG A 184 -4.44 -33.53 18.57
N THR A 185 -4.47 -32.33 19.14
CA THR A 185 -5.09 -32.09 20.45
C THR A 185 -6.59 -31.86 20.32
N GLU A 186 -7.03 -31.27 19.20
CA GLU A 186 -8.37 -30.71 19.04
C GLU A 186 -9.10 -31.23 17.80
N ALA A 187 -8.57 -32.29 17.17
CA ALA A 187 -9.13 -32.94 15.99
C ALA A 187 -9.40 -32.03 14.77
N VAL A 188 -8.64 -30.92 14.64
CA VAL A 188 -8.73 -30.00 13.50
C VAL A 188 -8.22 -30.67 12.23
N ARG A 189 -9.06 -30.76 11.18
CA ARG A 189 -8.69 -31.30 9.85
C ARG A 189 -8.94 -30.30 8.72
N THR A 190 -10.00 -29.49 8.84
CA THR A 190 -10.34 -28.46 7.85
C THR A 190 -9.97 -27.09 8.36
N VAL A 191 -9.04 -26.43 7.67
CA VAL A 191 -8.52 -25.11 8.04
C VAL A 191 -8.76 -24.14 6.90
N MET A 192 -9.45 -23.05 7.19
CA MET A 192 -9.57 -21.92 6.26
C MET A 192 -8.41 -20.95 6.45
N VAL A 193 -7.81 -20.51 5.35
CA VAL A 193 -6.86 -19.40 5.33
C VAL A 193 -7.56 -18.18 4.74
N THR A 194 -7.63 -17.10 5.51
CA THR A 194 -8.31 -15.86 5.10
C THR A 194 -7.50 -14.63 5.54
N SER A 195 -7.98 -13.44 5.17
CA SER A 195 -7.37 -12.17 5.55
C SER A 195 -8.43 -11.08 5.70
N ALA A 196 -8.07 -9.92 6.25
CA ALA A 196 -9.01 -8.82 6.43
C ALA A 196 -9.39 -8.21 5.07
N VAL A 197 -8.38 -7.97 4.23
CA VAL A 197 -8.49 -7.33 2.92
C VAL A 197 -7.67 -8.08 1.86
N ALA A 198 -7.90 -7.76 0.58
CA ALA A 198 -7.16 -8.37 -0.51
C ALA A 198 -5.66 -8.00 -0.46
N GLY A 199 -4.81 -8.92 -0.91
CA GLY A 199 -3.36 -8.67 -1.04
C GLY A 199 -2.51 -9.01 0.20
N GLU A 200 -3.09 -9.58 1.26
CA GLU A 200 -2.37 -9.90 2.50
C GLU A 200 -1.67 -11.29 2.49
N GLY A 201 -1.55 -11.92 1.31
CA GLY A 201 -0.79 -13.15 1.12
C GLY A 201 -1.50 -14.47 1.48
N LYS A 202 -2.82 -14.46 1.65
CA LYS A 202 -3.65 -15.64 2.00
C LYS A 202 -3.43 -16.86 1.07
N THR A 203 -3.46 -16.64 -0.25
CA THR A 203 -3.25 -17.68 -1.28
C THR A 203 -1.83 -18.22 -1.27
N SER A 204 -0.82 -17.35 -1.13
CA SER A 204 0.57 -17.80 -1.03
C SER A 204 0.81 -18.61 0.25
N LEU A 205 0.24 -18.17 1.37
CA LEU A 205 0.30 -18.88 2.64
C LEU A 205 -0.37 -20.25 2.54
N SER A 206 -1.59 -20.33 1.98
CA SER A 206 -2.33 -21.59 1.84
C SER A 206 -1.58 -22.59 0.94
N CYS A 207 -1.02 -22.15 -0.19
CA CYS A 207 -0.22 -22.99 -1.09
C CYS A 207 1.05 -23.54 -0.43
N HIS A 208 1.83 -22.67 0.24
CA HIS A 208 3.05 -23.10 0.92
C HIS A 208 2.74 -24.04 2.10
N LEU A 209 1.72 -23.73 2.89
CA LEU A 209 1.32 -24.54 4.03
C LEU A 209 0.80 -25.92 3.58
N ALA A 210 0.01 -25.98 2.50
CA ALA A 210 -0.44 -27.24 1.91
C ALA A 210 0.74 -28.09 1.40
N SER A 211 1.70 -27.47 0.71
CA SER A 211 2.93 -28.12 0.25
C SER A 211 3.78 -28.63 1.41
N SER A 212 3.86 -27.88 2.51
CA SER A 212 4.56 -28.29 3.73
C SER A 212 3.87 -29.47 4.41
N LEU A 213 2.54 -29.48 4.52
CA LEU A 213 1.78 -30.60 5.10
C LEU A 213 1.93 -31.88 4.28
N ALA A 214 1.90 -31.76 2.95
CA ALA A 214 2.14 -32.88 2.04
C ALA A 214 3.56 -33.46 2.17
N ARG A 215 4.59 -32.60 2.27
CA ARG A 215 5.98 -33.02 2.55
C ARG A 215 6.13 -33.72 3.90
N ALA A 216 5.31 -33.37 4.88
CA ALA A 216 5.23 -34.06 6.17
C ALA A 216 4.45 -35.39 6.11
N GLY A 217 4.07 -35.85 4.92
CA GLY A 217 3.42 -37.14 4.69
C GLY A 217 1.90 -37.15 4.89
N ARG A 218 1.27 -35.99 5.07
CA ARG A 218 -0.20 -35.89 5.20
C ARG A 218 -0.86 -35.85 3.84
N LYS A 219 -1.94 -36.63 3.65
CA LYS A 219 -2.80 -36.48 2.46
C LYS A 219 -3.51 -35.15 2.55
N THR A 220 -3.08 -34.19 1.74
CA THR A 220 -3.50 -32.78 1.85
C THR A 220 -4.27 -32.37 0.61
N LEU A 221 -5.48 -31.84 0.80
CA LEU A 221 -6.25 -31.19 -0.26
C LEU A 221 -6.23 -29.68 -0.05
N LEU A 222 -5.89 -28.93 -1.08
CA LEU A 222 -6.07 -27.47 -1.15
C LEU A 222 -7.27 -27.16 -2.04
N ILE A 223 -8.24 -26.41 -1.53
CA ILE A 223 -9.42 -25.97 -2.29
C ILE A 223 -9.33 -24.45 -2.45
N ASP A 224 -9.36 -23.97 -3.69
CA ASP A 224 -9.49 -22.54 -4.00
C ASP A 224 -10.96 -22.13 -3.91
N CYS A 225 -11.34 -21.52 -2.78
CA CYS A 225 -12.65 -20.96 -2.54
C CYS A 225 -12.65 -19.41 -2.64
N ASP A 226 -11.59 -18.78 -3.15
CA ASP A 226 -11.65 -17.38 -3.58
C ASP A 226 -12.28 -17.28 -4.97
N LEU A 227 -13.58 -17.59 -5.03
CA LEU A 227 -14.36 -17.68 -6.26
C LEU A 227 -14.34 -16.38 -7.07
N ARG A 228 -14.07 -15.24 -6.42
CA ARG A 228 -14.08 -13.92 -7.05
C ARG A 228 -12.76 -13.57 -7.72
N ARG A 229 -11.64 -14.00 -7.15
CA ARG A 229 -10.29 -13.74 -7.68
C ARG A 229 -9.41 -14.98 -7.51
N PRO A 230 -9.74 -16.08 -8.20
CA PRO A 230 -9.03 -17.33 -8.04
C PRO A 230 -7.60 -17.18 -8.55
N SER A 231 -6.65 -17.73 -7.81
CA SER A 231 -5.23 -17.59 -8.13
C SER A 231 -4.40 -18.84 -7.84
N VAL A 232 -4.96 -19.85 -7.17
CA VAL A 232 -4.27 -21.11 -6.89
C VAL A 232 -3.92 -21.83 -8.19
N HIS A 233 -4.82 -21.83 -9.18
CA HIS A 233 -4.60 -22.47 -10.47
C HIS A 233 -3.35 -21.94 -11.21
N GLN A 234 -3.02 -20.64 -11.05
CA GLN A 234 -1.83 -20.02 -11.64
C GLN A 234 -0.56 -20.47 -10.92
N LEU A 235 -0.62 -20.64 -9.60
CA LEU A 235 0.52 -21.08 -8.79
C LEU A 235 0.89 -22.55 -9.05
N PHE A 236 -0.09 -23.37 -9.41
CA PHE A 236 0.09 -24.79 -9.73
C PHE A 236 0.13 -25.10 -11.24
N ASP A 237 0.14 -24.08 -12.09
CA ASP A 237 0.15 -24.20 -13.57
C ASP A 237 -0.91 -25.19 -14.09
N MET A 238 -2.16 -24.98 -13.68
CA MET A 238 -3.29 -25.83 -14.05
C MET A 238 -4.49 -25.01 -14.57
N PRO A 239 -5.38 -25.62 -15.39
CA PRO A 239 -6.55 -24.90 -15.87
C PRO A 239 -7.50 -24.53 -14.71
N VAL A 240 -8.21 -23.41 -14.84
CA VAL A 240 -9.16 -22.98 -13.80
C VAL A 240 -10.42 -23.85 -13.75
N GLU A 241 -10.82 -24.44 -14.89
CA GLU A 241 -12.03 -25.27 -15.04
C GLU A 241 -11.71 -26.71 -15.48
N PRO A 242 -12.58 -27.70 -15.15
CA PRO A 242 -13.65 -27.61 -14.16
C PRO A 242 -13.10 -27.43 -12.74
N GLY A 243 -13.88 -26.81 -11.85
CA GLY A 243 -13.43 -26.42 -10.49
C GLY A 243 -14.55 -26.43 -9.45
N PHE A 244 -14.22 -25.94 -8.25
CA PHE A 244 -15.06 -25.99 -7.05
C PHE A 244 -16.47 -25.40 -7.26
N SER A 245 -16.60 -24.32 -8.03
CA SER A 245 -17.89 -23.72 -8.39
C SER A 245 -18.84 -24.73 -9.03
N GLY A 246 -18.34 -25.56 -9.95
CA GLY A 246 -19.14 -26.59 -10.62
C GLY A 246 -19.61 -27.69 -9.66
N VAL A 247 -18.77 -28.01 -8.66
CA VAL A 247 -19.14 -28.96 -7.60
C VAL A 247 -20.22 -28.39 -6.69
N LEU A 248 -20.12 -27.11 -6.32
CA LEU A 248 -21.14 -26.45 -5.49
C LEU A 248 -22.50 -26.42 -6.19
N ARG A 249 -22.53 -26.18 -7.50
CA ARG A 249 -23.76 -26.22 -8.31
C ARG A 249 -24.29 -27.64 -8.55
N GLY A 250 -23.47 -28.67 -8.34
CA GLY A 250 -23.81 -30.06 -8.63
C GLY A 250 -23.68 -30.46 -10.10
N ASP A 251 -23.03 -29.63 -10.93
CA ASP A 251 -22.84 -29.90 -12.35
C ASP A 251 -21.73 -30.93 -12.62
N VAL A 252 -20.76 -30.99 -11.71
CA VAL A 252 -19.54 -31.80 -11.85
C VAL A 252 -19.29 -32.53 -10.54
N ASP A 253 -18.89 -33.80 -10.63
CA ASP A 253 -18.54 -34.59 -9.45
C ASP A 253 -17.21 -34.14 -8.83
N LEU A 254 -17.14 -34.21 -7.50
CA LEU A 254 -15.95 -33.80 -6.75
C LEU A 254 -14.67 -34.54 -7.20
N SER A 255 -14.78 -35.82 -7.56
CA SER A 255 -13.64 -36.62 -8.03
C SER A 255 -13.06 -36.15 -9.36
N GLU A 256 -13.84 -35.45 -10.18
CA GLU A 256 -13.39 -34.96 -11.49
C GLU A 256 -12.58 -33.66 -11.39
N VAL A 257 -12.81 -32.88 -10.32
CA VAL A 257 -12.11 -31.60 -10.10
C VAL A 257 -10.89 -31.71 -9.19
N ILE A 258 -10.74 -32.81 -8.45
CA ILE A 258 -9.56 -33.06 -7.61
C ILE A 258 -8.38 -33.42 -8.51
N ARG A 259 -7.36 -32.57 -8.52
CA ARG A 259 -6.19 -32.74 -9.38
C ARG A 259 -4.94 -33.03 -8.57
N PRO A 260 -4.16 -34.07 -8.93
CA PRO A 260 -2.86 -34.28 -8.31
C PRO A 260 -1.91 -33.17 -8.74
N THR A 261 -0.96 -32.84 -7.87
CA THR A 261 0.15 -31.93 -8.17
C THR A 261 1.46 -32.69 -8.32
N PRO A 262 2.54 -32.08 -8.83
CA PRO A 262 3.88 -32.69 -8.82
C PRO A 262 4.38 -33.02 -7.40
N ALA A 263 3.84 -32.37 -6.36
CA ALA A 263 4.16 -32.66 -4.98
C ALA A 263 3.40 -33.91 -4.50
N LYS A 264 4.14 -34.91 -4.00
CA LYS A 264 3.57 -36.11 -3.43
C LYS A 264 2.65 -35.76 -2.25
N ASN A 265 1.48 -36.42 -2.19
CA ASN A 265 0.44 -36.22 -1.17
C ASN A 265 -0.27 -34.85 -1.19
N LEU A 266 -0.12 -34.07 -2.27
CA LEU A 266 -0.83 -32.81 -2.44
C LEU A 266 -1.77 -32.88 -3.65
N TRP A 267 -3.04 -32.57 -3.39
CA TRP A 267 -4.06 -32.39 -4.40
C TRP A 267 -4.64 -30.98 -4.31
N VAL A 268 -5.10 -30.48 -5.45
CA VAL A 268 -5.66 -29.13 -5.59
C VAL A 268 -7.01 -29.21 -6.30
N VAL A 269 -7.97 -28.44 -5.80
CA VAL A 269 -9.23 -28.14 -6.50
C VAL A 269 -9.20 -26.65 -6.87
N PRO A 270 -9.12 -26.31 -8.16
CA PRO A 270 -9.20 -24.92 -8.60
C PRO A 270 -10.62 -24.38 -8.39
N ALA A 271 -10.78 -23.05 -8.32
CA ALA A 271 -12.08 -22.46 -8.04
C ALA A 271 -13.12 -22.72 -9.15
N GLY A 272 -12.72 -22.72 -10.43
CA GLY A 272 -13.66 -22.75 -11.55
C GLY A 272 -14.27 -21.38 -11.85
N GLN A 273 -15.26 -21.37 -12.73
CA GLN A 273 -16.01 -20.16 -13.07
C GLN A 273 -17.02 -19.83 -11.97
N CYS A 274 -16.96 -18.62 -11.42
CA CYS A 274 -17.97 -18.15 -10.47
C CYS A 274 -19.12 -17.47 -11.22
N ASP A 275 -20.35 -17.89 -10.92
CA ASP A 275 -21.59 -17.24 -11.34
C ASP A 275 -22.51 -16.98 -10.13
N VAL A 276 -23.71 -16.44 -10.37
CA VAL A 276 -24.68 -16.14 -9.30
C VAL A 276 -25.12 -17.42 -8.57
N HIS A 277 -25.39 -18.49 -9.31
CA HIS A 277 -25.84 -19.77 -8.75
C HIS A 277 -24.78 -20.42 -7.86
N THR A 278 -23.50 -20.23 -8.16
CA THR A 278 -22.40 -20.69 -7.30
C THR A 278 -22.44 -20.04 -5.92
N LEU A 279 -22.69 -18.73 -5.87
CA LEU A 279 -22.77 -17.99 -4.60
C LEU A 279 -24.03 -18.38 -3.80
N GLU A 280 -25.14 -18.63 -4.48
CA GLU A 280 -26.37 -19.16 -3.86
C GLU A 280 -26.14 -20.56 -3.27
N ALA A 281 -25.50 -21.46 -4.02
CA ALA A 281 -25.17 -22.79 -3.57
C ALA A 281 -24.19 -22.79 -2.38
N LEU A 282 -23.22 -21.86 -2.39
CA LEU A 282 -22.29 -21.68 -1.26
C LEU A 282 -23.03 -21.31 0.04
N ALA A 283 -24.08 -20.48 -0.05
CA ALA A 283 -24.88 -20.04 1.09
C ALA A 283 -25.84 -21.11 1.64
N GLN A 284 -26.00 -22.22 0.91
CA GLN A 284 -26.82 -23.37 1.31
C GLN A 284 -25.94 -24.47 1.95
N GLU A 285 -26.46 -25.69 2.05
CA GLU A 285 -25.75 -26.83 2.67
C GLU A 285 -24.75 -27.55 1.75
N ALA A 286 -24.57 -27.08 0.51
CA ALA A 286 -23.72 -27.74 -0.49
C ALA A 286 -22.27 -27.91 0.02
N LEU A 287 -21.70 -26.84 0.61
CA LEU A 287 -20.33 -26.86 1.14
C LEU A 287 -20.14 -27.91 2.25
N ALA A 288 -21.10 -28.02 3.17
CA ALA A 288 -21.02 -28.98 4.27
C ALA A 288 -20.97 -30.43 3.75
N SER A 289 -21.80 -30.75 2.76
CA SER A 289 -21.85 -32.08 2.15
C SER A 289 -20.54 -32.43 1.42
N VAL A 290 -19.96 -31.47 0.70
CA VAL A 290 -18.71 -31.63 -0.03
C VAL A 290 -17.55 -31.84 0.93
N LEU A 291 -17.45 -31.02 1.99
CA LEU A 291 -16.40 -31.15 3.00
C LEU A 291 -16.47 -32.49 3.75
N ALA A 292 -17.68 -33.00 4.03
CA ALA A 292 -17.84 -34.32 4.64
C ALA A 292 -17.24 -35.44 3.76
N ARG A 293 -17.53 -35.44 2.46
CA ARG A 293 -16.97 -36.41 1.49
C ARG A 293 -15.44 -36.31 1.38
N VAL A 294 -14.89 -35.10 1.41
CA VAL A 294 -13.44 -34.88 1.36
C VAL A 294 -12.75 -35.37 2.64
N LYS A 295 -13.36 -35.16 3.82
CA LYS A 295 -12.81 -35.56 5.13
C LYS A 295 -12.58 -37.08 5.25
N GLU A 296 -13.22 -37.88 4.41
CA GLU A 296 -13.02 -39.34 4.35
C GLU A 296 -11.75 -39.74 3.58
N GLN A 297 -11.30 -38.90 2.65
CA GLN A 297 -10.21 -39.23 1.71
C GLN A 297 -8.88 -38.56 2.08
N PHE A 298 -8.94 -37.43 2.78
CA PHE A 298 -7.78 -36.59 3.10
C PHE A 298 -7.59 -36.40 4.61
N ASP A 299 -6.34 -36.33 5.03
CA ASP A 299 -5.98 -36.08 6.43
C ASP A 299 -6.16 -34.60 6.79
N PHE A 300 -5.87 -33.71 5.83
CA PHE A 300 -5.94 -32.26 5.97
C PHE A 300 -6.58 -31.61 4.75
N ILE A 301 -7.43 -30.63 5.01
CA ILE A 301 -8.13 -29.85 4.00
C ILE A 301 -7.84 -28.38 4.27
N LEU A 302 -7.09 -27.74 3.38
CA LEU A 302 -6.89 -26.30 3.40
C LEU A 302 -7.85 -25.63 2.43
N ILE A 303 -8.49 -24.58 2.89
CA ILE A 303 -9.38 -23.76 2.08
C ILE A 303 -8.76 -22.37 1.93
N ASP A 304 -8.40 -21.98 0.71
CA ASP A 304 -8.06 -20.59 0.40
C ASP A 304 -9.37 -19.82 0.21
N SER A 305 -9.65 -18.83 1.06
CA SER A 305 -10.92 -18.08 0.98
C SER A 305 -10.69 -16.66 0.51
N SER A 306 -11.76 -15.99 0.07
CA SER A 306 -11.77 -14.54 -0.13
C SER A 306 -11.52 -13.77 1.19
N PRO A 307 -11.21 -12.45 1.15
CA PRO A 307 -11.03 -11.65 2.35
C PRO A 307 -12.36 -11.35 3.07
N VAL A 308 -12.32 -11.21 4.39
CA VAL A 308 -13.51 -11.14 5.27
C VAL A 308 -14.28 -9.82 5.18
N LEU A 309 -13.60 -8.68 5.00
CA LEU A 309 -14.27 -7.38 5.00
C LEU A 309 -15.06 -7.07 3.72
N PRO A 310 -14.52 -7.31 2.51
CA PRO A 310 -15.20 -6.91 1.28
C PRO A 310 -16.38 -7.80 0.92
N VAL A 311 -16.36 -9.09 1.30
CA VAL A 311 -17.33 -10.09 0.84
C VAL A 311 -17.68 -11.08 1.95
N ALA A 312 -18.89 -11.65 1.88
CA ALA A 312 -19.41 -12.56 2.92
C ALA A 312 -18.97 -14.01 2.75
N ASP A 313 -18.41 -14.39 1.59
CA ASP A 313 -18.12 -15.79 1.24
C ASP A 313 -17.21 -16.47 2.31
N ALA A 314 -16.21 -15.76 2.83
CA ALA A 314 -15.32 -16.25 3.88
C ALA A 314 -16.05 -16.53 5.22
N LEU A 315 -17.11 -15.77 5.53
CA LEU A 315 -17.90 -15.99 6.74
C LEU A 315 -18.72 -17.27 6.62
N ILE A 316 -19.32 -17.51 5.46
CA ILE A 316 -20.09 -18.72 5.18
C ILE A 316 -19.17 -19.94 5.24
N ILE A 317 -18.04 -19.90 4.52
CA ILE A 317 -17.03 -20.97 4.55
C ILE A 317 -16.54 -21.23 5.98
N GLY A 318 -16.29 -20.16 6.73
CA GLY A 318 -15.80 -20.21 8.11
C GLY A 318 -16.69 -20.99 9.07
N GLN A 319 -18.01 -21.06 8.81
CA GLN A 319 -18.94 -21.84 9.64
C GLN A 319 -18.83 -23.36 9.43
N HIS A 320 -18.20 -23.79 8.34
CA HIS A 320 -18.07 -25.21 7.97
C HIS A 320 -16.64 -25.77 8.14
N VAL A 321 -15.71 -24.96 8.67
CA VAL A 321 -14.33 -25.38 8.96
C VAL A 321 -14.09 -25.56 10.45
N ASP A 322 -13.08 -26.36 10.80
CA ASP A 322 -12.74 -26.63 12.20
C ASP A 322 -11.95 -25.46 12.82
N GLY A 323 -11.35 -24.61 11.98
CA GLY A 323 -10.76 -23.34 12.42
C GLY A 323 -10.16 -22.50 11.29
N VAL A 324 -9.81 -21.27 11.64
CA VAL A 324 -9.30 -20.24 10.72
C VAL A 324 -7.88 -19.83 11.07
N LEU A 325 -7.02 -19.83 10.05
CA LEU A 325 -5.69 -19.25 10.10
C LEU A 325 -5.71 -17.90 9.38
N PHE A 326 -5.39 -16.83 10.11
CA PHE A 326 -5.48 -15.47 9.58
C PHE A 326 -4.15 -15.01 8.98
N SER A 327 -4.16 -14.63 7.70
CA SER A 327 -3.01 -14.09 7.00
C SER A 327 -2.90 -12.59 7.22
N LEU A 328 -1.76 -12.15 7.73
CA LEU A 328 -1.39 -10.74 7.90
C LEU A 328 -0.18 -10.44 7.03
N LEU A 329 -0.08 -9.23 6.52
CA LEU A 329 1.08 -8.77 5.76
C LEU A 329 1.67 -7.54 6.43
N ARG A 330 2.95 -7.62 6.78
CA ARG A 330 3.71 -6.51 7.35
C ARG A 330 3.55 -5.25 6.50
N ASP A 331 3.41 -4.10 7.15
CA ASP A 331 3.33 -2.77 6.54
C ASP A 331 2.11 -2.57 5.60
N VAL A 332 1.24 -3.58 5.47
CA VAL A 332 0.02 -3.55 4.64
C VAL A 332 -1.22 -3.74 5.49
N SER A 333 -1.24 -4.77 6.33
CA SER A 333 -2.35 -5.04 7.24
C SER A 333 -2.49 -3.93 8.26
N ARG A 334 -3.73 -3.46 8.45
CA ARG A 334 -4.07 -2.39 9.40
C ARG A 334 -4.86 -2.96 10.57
N PHE A 335 -4.47 -2.60 11.78
CA PHE A 335 -5.10 -3.11 13.00
C PHE A 335 -6.63 -2.95 13.03
N PRO A 336 -7.21 -1.79 12.66
CA PRO A 336 -8.67 -1.63 12.67
C PRO A 336 -9.39 -2.61 11.73
N ASN A 337 -8.81 -2.90 10.56
CA ASN A 337 -9.39 -3.82 9.59
C ASN A 337 -9.30 -5.26 10.08
N VAL A 338 -8.15 -5.65 10.65
CA VAL A 338 -7.95 -6.99 11.22
C VAL A 338 -8.90 -7.22 12.38
N TYR A 339 -9.05 -6.24 13.26
CA TYR A 339 -9.99 -6.31 14.38
C TYR A 339 -11.45 -6.38 13.90
N ALA A 340 -11.85 -5.59 12.91
CA ALA A 340 -13.20 -5.67 12.33
C ALA A 340 -13.48 -7.03 11.66
N ALA A 341 -12.47 -7.61 10.98
CA ALA A 341 -12.58 -8.94 10.40
C ALA A 341 -12.70 -10.02 11.47
N TYR A 342 -11.92 -9.91 12.55
CA TYR A 342 -12.00 -10.78 13.72
C TYR A 342 -13.38 -10.76 14.34
N GLU A 343 -13.94 -9.57 14.63
CA GLU A 343 -15.25 -9.45 15.25
C GLU A 343 -16.32 -10.12 14.39
N ARG A 344 -16.27 -9.97 13.06
CA ARG A 344 -17.21 -10.66 12.16
C ARG A 344 -17.10 -12.18 12.27
N LEU A 345 -15.88 -12.74 12.22
CA LEU A 345 -15.67 -14.18 12.37
C LEU A 345 -16.11 -14.68 13.75
N SER A 346 -15.68 -13.99 14.80
CA SER A 346 -16.00 -14.33 16.19
C SER A 346 -17.49 -14.22 16.50
N SER A 347 -18.21 -13.28 15.89
CA SER A 347 -19.65 -13.11 16.10
C SER A 347 -20.47 -14.30 15.57
N LEU A 348 -19.91 -15.06 14.63
CA LEU A 348 -20.48 -16.29 14.08
C LEU A 348 -19.98 -17.55 14.80
N GLY A 349 -19.22 -17.41 15.89
CA GLY A 349 -18.64 -18.54 16.63
C GLY A 349 -17.49 -19.24 15.89
N ILE A 350 -16.94 -18.60 14.85
CA ILE A 350 -15.87 -19.20 14.04
C ILE A 350 -14.56 -19.20 14.84
N ARG A 351 -13.95 -20.38 14.92
CA ARG A 351 -12.77 -20.61 15.73
C ARG A 351 -11.51 -20.06 15.08
N MET A 352 -10.79 -19.17 15.77
CA MET A 352 -9.48 -18.66 15.34
C MET A 352 -8.36 -19.58 15.86
N LEU A 353 -7.59 -20.19 14.95
CA LEU A 353 -6.40 -20.98 15.29
C LEU A 353 -5.18 -20.09 15.56
N GLY A 354 -5.19 -18.89 14.99
CA GLY A 354 -4.17 -17.87 15.16
C GLY A 354 -3.90 -17.13 13.85
N ALA A 355 -2.78 -16.43 13.79
CA ALA A 355 -2.38 -15.65 12.62
C ALA A 355 -0.95 -15.93 12.17
N VAL A 356 -0.70 -15.71 10.89
CA VAL A 356 0.63 -15.79 10.26
C VAL A 356 0.96 -14.42 9.67
N VAL A 357 2.12 -13.88 10.04
CA VAL A 357 2.59 -12.59 9.54
C VAL A 357 3.55 -12.82 8.37
N ASN A 358 3.13 -12.45 7.17
CA ASN A 358 3.93 -12.44 5.97
C ASN A 358 4.76 -11.15 5.87
N GLY A 359 5.90 -11.21 5.16
CA GLY A 359 6.72 -10.05 4.87
C GLY A 359 7.67 -9.63 6.00
N VAL A 360 8.04 -10.53 6.90
CA VAL A 360 8.91 -10.19 8.04
C VAL A 360 10.36 -9.96 7.57
N ARG A 361 10.96 -8.83 7.97
CA ARG A 361 12.36 -8.52 7.66
C ARG A 361 13.32 -9.37 8.51
N GLN A 362 14.45 -9.73 7.91
CA GLN A 362 15.40 -10.72 8.43
C GLN A 362 16.06 -10.28 9.77
N ASP A 363 16.20 -8.97 9.99
CA ASP A 363 16.75 -8.36 11.21
C ASP A 363 15.98 -8.71 12.49
N ARG A 364 14.67 -8.97 12.36
CA ARG A 364 13.79 -9.37 13.47
C ARG A 364 13.38 -10.83 13.46
N TYR A 365 13.83 -11.59 12.47
CA TYR A 365 13.50 -13.01 12.32
C TYR A 365 14.09 -13.85 13.46
N GLY A 366 15.31 -13.51 13.91
CA GLY A 366 15.95 -14.14 15.08
C GLY A 366 15.39 -13.66 16.42
N TYR A 367 15.01 -12.39 16.55
CA TYR A 367 14.53 -11.83 17.81
C TYR A 367 13.14 -12.31 18.21
N SER A 368 12.19 -12.47 17.27
CA SER A 368 10.87 -13.02 17.63
C SER A 368 10.98 -14.49 18.01
N TYR A 369 11.74 -15.30 17.25
CA TYR A 369 11.88 -16.74 17.50
C TYR A 369 12.55 -17.04 18.85
N GLN A 370 13.60 -16.29 19.20
CA GLN A 370 14.33 -16.46 20.45
C GLN A 370 13.54 -15.98 21.69
N TYR A 371 12.64 -15.01 21.52
CA TYR A 371 11.80 -14.52 22.63
C TYR A 371 10.67 -15.49 22.99
N TYR A 372 10.10 -16.20 22.00
CA TYR A 372 9.04 -17.19 22.26
C TYR A 372 9.59 -18.52 22.79
N TYR A 373 10.76 -18.98 22.33
CA TYR A 373 11.36 -20.23 22.84
C TYR A 373 11.79 -20.12 24.31
N ASN A 374 12.15 -18.92 24.77
CA ASN A 374 12.60 -18.69 26.16
C ASN A 374 11.45 -18.45 27.15
N LYS A 375 10.23 -18.13 26.69
CA LYS A 375 9.09 -17.80 27.55
C LYS A 375 8.23 -19.01 27.92
N ASP A 376 8.25 -20.07 27.10
CA ASP A 376 7.59 -21.34 27.40
C ASP A 376 8.45 -22.28 28.29
N HIS A 377 9.62 -21.83 28.76
CA HIS A 377 10.55 -22.60 29.61
C HIS A 377 10.84 -21.92 30.96
N ASN A 378 10.01 -20.97 31.40
CA ASN A 378 10.14 -20.33 32.71
C ASN A 378 8.81 -20.24 33.45
#